data_AF-A0A9X0R1G7-F1
#
_entry.id   AF-A0A9X0R1G7-F1
#
_cell.length_a   1.000
_cell.length_b   1.000
_cell.length_c   1.000
_cell.angle_alpha   90.00
_cell.angle_beta   90.00
_cell.angle_gamma   90.00
#
_symmetry.space_group_name_H-M   'P 1'
#
loop_
_entity.id
_entity.type
_entity.pdbx_description
1 polymer ?
#
loop_
_entity_poly.entity_id
_entity_poly.type
_entity_poly.pdbx_seq_one_letter_code
_entity_poly.pdbx_strand_id
1 'polypeptide(L)'
;MLFDMRTGAQLLHIRFRGAAEAQQAALSGNTDGLWDTVGPMSGVLRAGGPRGLGLSAATRGGAVPSVIEAGFPGLVATNCFLLIASAGLDPAIAAKLRAAVRVALGEVAARARPEASGVIPLGVPMPAEIAAFVAREGERWGNEVRTAGIRPG
;
A
#
# COMPACT_ATOMS: atom_id res chain seq x y z
N MET A 1 -9.07 -11.55 -3.22
CA MET A 1 -8.24 -12.64 -2.63
C MET A 1 -8.11 -12.51 -1.12
N LEU A 2 -7.33 -11.57 -0.55
CA LEU A 2 -7.26 -11.45 0.92
C LEU A 2 -8.64 -11.12 1.52
N PHE A 3 -9.41 -10.23 0.87
CA PHE A 3 -10.78 -9.92 1.25
C PHE A 3 -11.65 -11.18 1.32
N ASP A 4 -11.77 -11.91 0.22
CA ASP A 4 -12.51 -13.16 0.07
C ASP A 4 -12.14 -14.19 1.16
N MET A 5 -10.85 -14.37 1.44
CA MET A 5 -10.36 -15.29 2.48
C MET A 5 -10.81 -14.90 3.88
N ARG A 6 -10.98 -13.61 4.16
CA ARG A 6 -11.35 -13.12 5.50
C ARG A 6 -12.84 -12.90 5.68
N THR A 7 -13.58 -12.66 4.60
CA THR A 7 -15.02 -12.34 4.64
C THR A 7 -15.89 -13.48 4.14
N GLY A 8 -15.32 -14.47 3.44
CA GLY A 8 -16.09 -15.51 2.75
C GLY A 8 -16.78 -15.01 1.48
N ALA A 9 -16.55 -13.76 1.08
CA ALA A 9 -17.07 -13.22 -0.18
C ALA A 9 -16.48 -13.97 -1.36
N GLN A 10 -17.24 -14.09 -2.44
CA GLN A 10 -16.81 -14.70 -3.70
C GLN A 10 -16.67 -13.61 -4.75
N LEU A 11 -15.45 -13.11 -4.96
CA LEU A 11 -15.16 -12.08 -5.95
C LEU A 11 -14.34 -12.67 -7.11
N LEU A 12 -14.66 -12.25 -8.33
CA LEU A 12 -13.84 -12.57 -9.50
C LEU A 12 -12.66 -11.60 -9.59
N HIS A 13 -11.44 -12.10 -9.42
CA HIS A 13 -10.24 -11.29 -9.62
C HIS A 13 -9.91 -11.14 -11.10
N ILE A 14 -10.13 -9.93 -11.64
CA ILE A 14 -9.78 -9.57 -13.02
C ILE A 14 -8.37 -8.96 -13.02
N ARG A 15 -7.45 -9.54 -13.79
CA ARG A 15 -6.06 -9.06 -13.90
C ARG A 15 -5.95 -8.03 -15.03
N PHE A 16 -5.25 -6.94 -14.73
CA PHE A 16 -4.94 -5.87 -15.69
C PHE A 16 -3.42 -5.73 -15.84
N ARG A 17 -2.95 -5.08 -16.92
CA ARG A 17 -1.51 -4.83 -17.14
C ARG A 17 -0.95 -3.73 -16.24
N GLY A 18 -1.82 -2.91 -15.63
CA GLY A 18 -1.43 -1.90 -14.67
C GLY A 18 -2.61 -1.19 -14.04
N ALA A 19 -2.32 -0.36 -13.03
CA ALA A 19 -3.34 0.36 -12.24
C ALA A 19 -4.23 1.26 -13.12
N ALA A 20 -3.66 1.99 -14.08
CA ALA A 20 -4.44 2.89 -14.93
C ALA A 20 -5.54 2.16 -15.74
N GLU A 21 -5.25 0.96 -16.26
CA GLU A 21 -6.23 0.13 -16.98
C GLU A 21 -7.35 -0.36 -16.05
N ALA A 22 -6.99 -0.80 -14.84
CA ALA A 22 -7.95 -1.24 -13.83
C ALA A 22 -8.87 -0.09 -13.35
N GLN A 23 -8.29 1.10 -13.15
CA GLN A 23 -9.02 2.31 -12.78
C GLN A 23 -10.05 2.70 -13.84
N GLN A 24 -9.65 2.70 -15.12
CA GLN A 24 -10.57 3.01 -16.21
C GLN A 24 -11.71 1.99 -16.30
N ALA A 25 -11.42 0.69 -16.14
CA ALA A 25 -12.45 -0.34 -16.14
C ALA A 25 -13.46 -0.17 -14.98
N ALA A 26 -12.99 0.21 -13.79
CA ALA A 26 -13.88 0.51 -12.67
C ALA A 26 -14.71 1.78 -12.89
N LEU A 27 -14.10 2.82 -13.46
CA LEU A 27 -14.79 4.08 -13.77
C LEU A 27 -15.83 3.94 -14.89
N SER A 28 -15.59 3.06 -15.86
CA SER A 28 -16.52 2.78 -16.95
C SER A 28 -17.62 1.78 -16.57
N GLY A 29 -17.58 1.21 -15.36
CA GLY A 29 -18.53 0.19 -14.91
C GLY A 29 -18.29 -1.21 -15.49
N ASN A 30 -17.11 -1.46 -16.08
CA ASN A 30 -16.75 -2.80 -16.57
C ASN A 30 -16.40 -3.77 -15.43
N THR A 31 -16.17 -3.24 -14.22
CA THR A 31 -15.97 -4.02 -13.00
C THR A 31 -16.79 -3.41 -11.86
N ASP A 32 -17.32 -4.25 -10.97
CA ASP A 32 -18.15 -3.79 -9.83
C ASP A 32 -17.39 -2.96 -8.79
N GLY A 33 -16.07 -3.09 -8.76
CA GLY A 33 -15.21 -2.35 -7.84
C GLY A 33 -13.73 -2.58 -8.11
N LEU A 34 -12.91 -1.90 -7.32
CA LEU A 34 -11.46 -1.92 -7.45
C LEU A 34 -10.81 -1.85 -6.07
N TRP A 35 -9.77 -2.67 -5.88
CA TRP A 35 -8.82 -2.50 -4.78
C TRP A 35 -7.57 -1.81 -5.33
N ASP A 36 -7.29 -0.59 -4.87
CA ASP A 36 -6.16 0.20 -5.36
C ASP A 36 -5.53 1.02 -4.23
N THR A 37 -4.35 1.54 -4.51
CA THR A 37 -3.63 2.50 -3.68
C THR A 37 -4.32 3.86 -3.71
N VAL A 38 -4.43 4.50 -2.54
CA VAL A 38 -5.13 5.78 -2.39
C VAL A 38 -4.48 6.90 -3.20
N GLY A 39 -3.15 6.88 -3.35
CA GLY A 39 -2.40 7.94 -3.99
C GLY A 39 -2.84 8.24 -5.42
N PRO A 40 -2.74 7.27 -6.34
CA PRO A 40 -3.23 7.39 -7.70
C PRO A 40 -4.73 7.76 -7.81
N MET A 41 -5.56 7.28 -6.89
CA MET A 41 -7.02 7.53 -6.90
C MET A 41 -7.43 8.86 -6.27
N SER A 42 -6.53 9.54 -5.54
CA SER A 42 -6.86 10.73 -4.75
C SER A 42 -7.53 11.86 -5.54
N GLY A 43 -7.11 12.09 -6.80
CA GLY A 43 -7.73 13.06 -7.70
C GLY A 43 -9.13 12.64 -8.17
N VAL A 44 -9.28 11.37 -8.57
CA VAL A 44 -10.55 10.78 -8.99
C VAL A 44 -11.58 10.82 -7.86
N LEU A 45 -11.18 10.45 -6.63
CA LEU A 45 -12.04 10.49 -5.44
C LEU A 45 -12.51 11.92 -5.12
N ARG A 46 -11.64 12.93 -5.27
CA ARG A 46 -11.99 14.34 -5.07
C ARG A 46 -12.91 14.90 -6.15
N ALA A 47 -12.79 14.41 -7.38
CA ALA A 47 -13.59 14.84 -8.52
C ALA A 47 -15.02 14.24 -8.53
N GLY A 48 -15.46 13.62 -7.43
CA GLY A 48 -16.77 12.96 -7.34
C GLY A 48 -16.80 11.58 -7.98
N GLY A 49 -15.64 10.93 -8.12
CA GLY A 49 -15.52 9.56 -8.59
C GLY A 49 -16.14 8.53 -7.64
N PRO A 50 -15.85 7.23 -7.85
CA PRO A 50 -16.50 6.14 -7.13
C PRO A 50 -16.30 6.25 -5.62
N ARG A 51 -17.31 5.80 -4.87
CA ARG A 51 -17.33 5.87 -3.41
C ARG A 51 -16.25 4.97 -2.80
N GLY A 52 -15.37 5.55 -1.98
CA GLY A 52 -14.44 4.78 -1.13
C GLY A 52 -15.20 4.02 -0.03
N LEU A 53 -15.13 2.69 -0.05
CA LEU A 53 -15.86 1.82 0.89
C LEU A 53 -15.05 1.48 2.15
N GLY A 54 -13.72 1.41 2.05
CA GLY A 54 -12.86 1.10 3.17
C GLY A 54 -11.40 1.27 2.81
N LEU A 55 -10.59 1.58 3.81
CA LEU A 55 -9.13 1.71 3.70
C LEU A 55 -8.47 0.52 4.39
N SER A 56 -7.60 -0.22 3.68
CA SER A 56 -6.83 -1.36 4.19
C SER A 56 -5.72 -0.96 5.17
N ALA A 57 -6.04 -0.10 6.13
CA ALA A 57 -5.16 0.42 7.16
C ALA A 57 -5.79 0.24 8.55
N ALA A 58 -4.98 0.41 9.59
CA ALA A 58 -5.48 0.36 10.97
C ALA A 58 -6.38 1.56 11.29
N THR A 59 -6.03 2.73 10.75
CA THR A 59 -6.73 4.00 10.96
C THR A 59 -7.40 4.49 9.70
N ARG A 60 -8.45 5.30 9.85
CA ARG A 60 -9.21 5.85 8.72
C ARG A 60 -8.45 6.94 7.98
N GLY A 61 -8.83 7.20 6.73
CA GLY A 61 -8.25 8.26 5.90
C GLY A 61 -9.35 9.21 5.40
N GLY A 62 -9.38 10.44 5.92
CA GLY A 62 -10.48 11.36 5.65
C GLY A 62 -11.84 10.76 6.06
N ALA A 63 -12.81 10.75 5.14
CA ALA A 63 -14.14 10.19 5.40
C ALA A 63 -14.20 8.66 5.25
N VAL A 64 -13.24 8.02 4.59
CA VAL A 64 -13.26 6.57 4.31
C VAL A 64 -12.89 5.80 5.57
N PRO A 65 -13.74 4.86 6.06
CA PRO A 65 -13.46 4.12 7.28
C PRO A 65 -12.26 3.18 7.10
N SER A 66 -11.59 2.87 8.20
CA SER A 66 -10.56 1.81 8.20
C SER A 66 -11.21 0.43 8.16
N VAL A 67 -10.48 -0.58 7.69
CA VAL A 67 -10.95 -1.97 7.77
C VAL A 67 -11.16 -2.44 9.21
N ILE A 68 -10.45 -1.87 10.19
CA ILE A 68 -10.72 -2.16 11.61
C ILE A 68 -12.07 -1.57 12.03
N GLU A 69 -12.34 -0.31 11.69
CA GLU A 69 -13.66 0.32 11.96
C GLU A 69 -14.81 -0.41 11.27
N ALA A 70 -14.54 -1.00 10.10
CA ALA A 70 -15.50 -1.80 9.34
C ALA A 70 -15.66 -3.25 9.86
N GLY A 71 -14.96 -3.64 10.93
CA GLY A 71 -15.08 -4.97 11.55
C GLY A 71 -14.19 -6.06 10.92
N PHE A 72 -13.22 -5.69 10.09
CA PHE A 72 -12.31 -6.60 9.39
C PHE A 72 -10.82 -6.35 9.72
N PRO A 73 -10.39 -6.52 10.98
CA PRO A 73 -9.00 -6.24 11.38
C PRO A 73 -7.96 -7.11 10.64
N GLY A 74 -8.34 -8.29 10.17
CA GLY A 74 -7.49 -9.17 9.37
C GLY A 74 -7.16 -8.64 7.96
N LEU A 75 -7.74 -7.50 7.56
CA LEU A 75 -7.54 -6.88 6.24
C LEU A 75 -6.59 -5.67 6.26
N VAL A 76 -5.90 -5.40 7.37
CA VAL A 76 -4.88 -4.34 7.42
C VAL A 76 -3.72 -4.72 6.50
N ALA A 77 -3.67 -4.11 5.31
CA ALA A 77 -2.73 -4.40 4.26
C ALA A 77 -2.32 -3.08 3.59
N THR A 78 -1.23 -2.52 4.10
CA THR A 78 -0.68 -1.25 3.61
C THR A 78 0.44 -1.51 2.63
N ASN A 79 0.53 -0.71 1.56
CA ASN A 79 1.74 -0.69 0.75
C ASN A 79 2.82 0.16 1.44
N CYS A 80 4.08 -0.13 1.16
CA CYS A 80 5.19 0.72 1.56
C CYS A 80 6.19 0.82 0.42
N PHE A 81 6.91 1.94 0.39
CA PHE A 81 8.01 2.16 -0.55
C PHE A 81 9.31 2.21 0.24
N LEU A 82 10.25 1.33 -0.12
CA LEU A 82 11.53 1.20 0.55
C LEU A 82 12.65 1.53 -0.43
N LEU A 83 13.64 2.29 0.04
CA LEU A 83 14.91 2.45 -0.67
C LEU A 83 15.86 1.33 -0.22
N ILE A 84 16.26 0.48 -1.16
CA ILE A 84 17.11 -0.68 -0.93
C ILE A 84 18.36 -0.54 -1.79
N ALA A 85 19.52 -0.91 -1.24
CA ALA A 85 20.80 -0.93 -1.95
C ALA A 85 21.37 -2.36 -1.99
N SER A 86 22.40 -2.57 -2.81
CA SER A 86 23.05 -3.88 -2.96
C SER A 86 23.63 -4.38 -1.62
N ALA A 87 23.65 -5.70 -1.46
CA ALA A 87 24.37 -6.33 -0.36
C ALA A 87 25.85 -5.94 -0.42
N GLY A 88 26.45 -5.63 0.74
CA GLY A 88 27.84 -5.21 0.84
C GLY A 88 28.11 -3.73 0.51
N LEU A 89 27.08 -2.89 0.41
CA LEU A 89 27.28 -1.44 0.30
C LEU A 89 28.15 -0.93 1.46
N ASP A 90 29.16 -0.12 1.14
CA ASP A 90 30.03 0.51 2.13
C ASP A 90 29.19 1.29 3.18
N PRO A 91 29.41 1.06 4.49
CA PRO A 91 28.65 1.72 5.55
C PRO A 91 28.67 3.25 5.50
N ALA A 92 29.77 3.86 5.05
CA ALA A 92 29.88 5.31 4.89
C ALA A 92 29.00 5.81 3.73
N ILE A 93 28.86 5.04 2.64
CA ILE A 93 27.93 5.37 1.56
C ILE A 93 26.49 5.20 2.04
N ALA A 94 26.18 4.13 2.77
CA ALA A 94 24.86 3.92 3.35
C ALA A 94 24.45 5.09 4.29
N ALA A 95 25.38 5.56 5.11
CA ALA A 95 25.17 6.71 5.99
C ALA A 95 24.90 8.00 5.19
N LYS A 96 25.65 8.25 4.11
CA LYS A 96 25.42 9.40 3.22
C LYS A 96 24.05 9.36 2.54
N LEU A 97 23.65 8.23 1.99
CA LEU A 97 22.33 8.05 1.37
C LEU A 97 21.21 8.28 2.38
N ARG A 98 21.35 7.71 3.59
CA ARG A 98 20.39 7.91 4.68
C ARG A 98 20.27 9.38 5.08
N ALA A 99 21.38 10.10 5.18
CA ALA A 99 21.37 11.52 5.49
C ALA A 99 20.67 12.33 4.39
N ALA A 100 20.96 12.05 3.11
CA ALA A 100 20.32 12.71 1.98
C ALA A 100 18.80 12.47 1.94
N VAL A 101 18.35 11.23 2.16
CA VAL A 101 16.91 10.89 2.25
C VAL A 101 16.25 11.63 3.41
N ARG A 102 16.92 11.76 4.55
CA ARG A 102 16.41 12.51 5.71
C ARG A 102 16.24 13.99 5.41
N VAL A 103 17.20 14.61 4.71
CA VAL A 103 17.09 16.01 4.28
C VAL A 103 15.91 16.16 3.32
N ALA A 104 15.83 15.33 2.27
CA ALA A 104 14.76 15.38 1.28
C ALA A 104 13.37 15.21 1.93
N LEU A 105 13.21 14.22 2.81
CA LEU A 105 11.95 14.02 3.55
C LEU A 105 11.74 15.05 4.66
N GLY A 106 12.72 15.88 5.00
CA GLY A 106 12.57 17.01 5.92
C GLY A 106 11.90 18.22 5.27
N GLU A 107 11.93 18.31 3.95
CA GLU A 107 11.31 19.42 3.22
C GLU A 107 9.79 19.30 3.20
N VAL A 108 9.11 20.40 3.57
CA VAL A 108 7.64 20.47 3.62
C VAL A 108 7.02 20.06 2.29
N ALA A 109 7.58 20.51 1.17
CA ALA A 109 7.10 20.17 -0.17
C ALA A 109 7.18 18.65 -0.47
N ALA A 110 8.23 17.99 0.03
CA ALA A 110 8.42 16.56 -0.15
C ALA A 110 7.42 15.71 0.68
N ARG A 111 6.92 16.23 1.81
CA ARG A 111 5.87 15.59 2.61
C ARG A 111 4.46 15.90 2.12
N ALA A 112 4.23 17.17 1.76
CA ALA A 112 2.91 17.68 1.43
C ALA A 112 2.26 16.95 0.25
N ARG A 113 3.05 16.61 -0.79
CA ARG A 113 2.51 15.93 -1.98
C ARG A 113 2.06 14.49 -1.70
N PRO A 114 2.87 13.61 -1.09
CA PRO A 114 2.43 12.29 -0.66
C PRO A 114 1.23 12.33 0.30
N GLU A 115 1.26 13.23 1.30
CA GLU A 115 0.17 13.38 2.27
C GLU A 115 -1.14 13.84 1.61
N ALA A 116 -1.05 14.78 0.67
CA ALA A 116 -2.20 15.19 -0.15
C ALA A 116 -2.74 14.05 -1.03
N SER A 117 -2.00 12.95 -1.19
CA SER A 117 -2.43 11.74 -1.88
C SER A 117 -2.78 10.61 -0.89
N GLY A 118 -2.82 10.88 0.41
CA GLY A 118 -3.13 9.88 1.44
C GLY A 118 -1.98 8.89 1.72
N VAL A 119 -0.77 9.17 1.22
CA VAL A 119 0.43 8.42 1.55
C VAL A 119 1.00 8.95 2.87
N ILE A 120 1.22 8.06 3.82
CA ILE A 120 1.75 8.41 5.15
C ILE A 120 3.28 8.26 5.12
N PRO A 121 4.05 9.33 5.37
CA PRO A 121 5.51 9.21 5.46
C PRO A 121 5.90 8.33 6.65
N LEU A 122 6.62 7.23 6.39
CA LEU A 122 7.20 6.38 7.44
C LEU A 122 8.50 6.97 8.04
N GLY A 123 8.91 8.15 7.57
CA GLY A 123 10.16 8.79 7.97
C GLY A 123 11.39 8.06 7.42
N VAL A 124 12.48 8.08 8.19
CA VAL A 124 13.74 7.43 7.82
C VAL A 124 14.12 6.42 8.91
N PRO A 125 13.47 5.25 8.99
CA PRO A 125 13.76 4.22 10.00
C PRO A 125 15.18 3.66 9.81
N MET A 126 15.80 3.19 10.88
CA MET A 126 17.13 2.59 10.85
C MET A 126 17.16 1.36 9.91
N PRO A 127 18.30 1.06 9.26
CA PRO A 127 18.39 -0.10 8.35
C PRO A 127 17.94 -1.43 8.98
N ALA A 128 18.25 -1.65 10.26
CA ALA A 128 17.81 -2.84 11.00
C ALA A 128 16.28 -2.91 11.16
N GLU A 129 15.61 -1.76 11.34
CA GLU A 129 14.15 -1.71 11.45
C GLU A 129 13.48 -2.04 10.11
N ILE A 130 14.06 -1.56 9.00
CA ILE A 130 13.61 -1.91 7.63
C ILE A 130 13.80 -3.41 7.39
N ALA A 131 14.96 -3.97 7.73
CA ALA A 131 15.24 -5.40 7.57
C ALA A 131 14.26 -6.26 8.37
N ALA A 132 14.00 -5.89 9.63
CA ALA A 132 13.03 -6.60 10.48
C ALA A 132 11.60 -6.48 9.94
N PHE A 133 11.22 -5.31 9.39
CA PHE A 133 9.93 -5.13 8.73
C PHE A 133 9.77 -6.02 7.50
N VAL A 134 10.77 -6.04 6.61
CA VAL A 134 10.76 -6.89 5.40
C VAL A 134 10.66 -8.37 5.76
N ALA A 135 11.40 -8.83 6.77
CA ALA A 135 11.34 -10.21 7.23
C ALA A 135 9.94 -10.59 7.73
N ARG A 136 9.33 -9.76 8.59
CA ARG A 136 7.97 -9.99 9.11
C ARG A 136 6.91 -9.99 8.01
N GLU A 137 6.98 -9.03 7.09
CA GLU A 137 6.03 -8.98 5.97
C GLU A 137 6.22 -10.16 5.02
N GLY A 138 7.46 -10.57 4.75
CA GLY A 138 7.76 -11.76 3.95
C GLY A 138 7.17 -13.03 4.54
N GLU A 139 7.31 -13.24 5.84
CA GLU A 139 6.70 -14.38 6.55
C GLU A 139 5.17 -14.33 6.47
N ARG A 140 4.60 -13.17 6.80
CA ARG A 140 3.15 -12.94 6.80
C ARG A 140 2.54 -13.24 5.43
N TRP A 141 3.03 -12.59 4.38
CA TRP A 141 2.50 -12.76 3.03
C TRP A 141 2.76 -14.16 2.48
N GLY A 142 3.90 -14.78 2.84
CA GLY A 142 4.18 -16.18 2.53
C GLY A 142 3.12 -17.13 3.12
N ASN A 143 2.68 -16.88 4.35
CA ASN A 143 1.60 -17.64 4.97
C ASN A 143 0.25 -17.42 4.27
N GLU A 144 -0.08 -16.18 3.89
CA GLU A 144 -1.32 -15.88 3.15
C GLU A 144 -1.35 -16.61 1.80
N VAL A 145 -0.25 -16.55 1.04
CA VAL A 145 -0.12 -17.22 -0.28
C VAL A 145 -0.33 -18.73 -0.14
N ARG A 146 0.30 -19.36 0.86
CA ARG A 146 0.14 -20.79 1.15
C ARG A 146 -1.30 -21.13 1.52
N THR A 147 -1.91 -20.36 2.41
CA THR A 147 -3.29 -20.56 2.87
C THR A 147 -4.29 -20.39 1.72
N ALA A 148 -4.02 -19.46 0.81
CA ALA A 148 -4.84 -19.20 -0.38
C ALA A 148 -4.66 -20.25 -1.48
N GLY A 149 -3.69 -21.16 -1.37
CA GLY A 149 -3.36 -22.12 -2.42
C GLY A 149 -2.81 -21.50 -3.71
N ILE A 150 -2.31 -20.26 -3.65
CA ILE A 150 -1.74 -19.56 -4.81
C ILE A 150 -0.41 -20.21 -5.18
N ARG A 151 -0.23 -20.53 -6.46
CA ARG A 151 1.02 -21.09 -7.01
C ARG A 151 1.72 -20.07 -7.91
N PRO A 152 3.06 -20.02 -7.93
CA PRO A 152 3.79 -19.31 -8.97
C PRO A 152 3.37 -19.86 -10.34
N GLY A 153 3.04 -18.97 -11.27
CA GLY A 153 2.78 -19.32 -12.67
C GLY A 153 4.06 -19.47 -13.46
#